data_AF-A0A086J612-F1
#
_entry.id   AF-A0A086J612-F1
#
_cell.length_a   1.000
_cell.length_b   1.000
_cell.length_c   1.000
_cell.angle_alpha   90.00
_cell.angle_beta   90.00
_cell.angle_gamma   90.00
#
_symmetry.space_group_name_H-M   'P 1'
#
loop_
_entity.id
_entity.type
_entity.pdbx_description
1 polymer ?
#
loop_
_entity_poly.entity_id
_entity_poly.type
_entity_poly.pdbx_seq_one_letter_code
_entity_poly.pdbx_strand_id
1 'polypeptide(L)' 'IMLTEENIISFNFVTTLNYVYSFFGYKQIIYKPIILGISKSILASSGFLATISFQETFRSLIKFTFKNTVNWLTDLK' A
#
# COMPACT_ATOMS: atom_id res chain seq x y z
N ILE A 1 -15.33 -2.04 2.53
CA ILE A 1 -14.00 -2.62 2.25
C ILE A 1 -13.70 -3.57 3.39
N MET A 2 -13.61 -4.88 3.14
CA MET A 2 -13.23 -5.85 4.16
C MET A 2 -11.70 -5.85 4.23
N LEU A 3 -11.14 -5.24 5.29
CA LEU A 3 -9.71 -5.26 5.53
C LEU A 3 -9.36 -6.60 6.18
N THR A 4 -8.80 -7.52 5.41
CA THR A 4 -8.25 -8.79 5.92
C THR A 4 -6.92 -8.54 6.67
N GLU A 5 -6.58 -9.45 7.57
CA GLU A 5 -5.47 -9.30 8.54
C GLU A 5 -4.07 -9.09 7.92
N GLU A 6 -3.89 -9.37 6.63
CA GLU A 6 -2.58 -9.35 5.96
C GLU A 6 -2.31 -8.11 5.09
N ASN A 7 -3.23 -7.14 5.03
CA ASN A 7 -3.04 -5.96 4.18
C ASN A 7 -2.15 -4.90 4.85
N ILE A 8 -0.99 -4.63 4.23
CA ILE A 8 -0.14 -3.49 4.58
C ILE A 8 -0.71 -2.25 3.90
N ILE A 9 -1.01 -1.23 4.70
CA ILE A 9 -1.63 0.01 4.24
C ILE A 9 -0.84 1.19 4.81
N SER A 10 -0.70 2.25 4.02
CA SER A 10 -0.08 3.49 4.45
C SER A 10 -0.77 4.07 5.68
N PHE A 11 0.01 4.38 6.71
CA PHE A 11 -0.50 4.90 7.97
C PHE A 11 -1.40 6.13 7.79
N ASN A 12 -1.01 7.06 6.92
CA ASN A 12 -1.79 8.27 6.60
C ASN A 12 -3.20 7.97 6.07
N PHE A 13 -3.35 6.88 5.34
CA PHE A 13 -4.65 6.49 4.80
C PHE A 13 -5.57 5.96 5.91
N VAL A 14 -5.03 5.13 6.81
CA VAL A 14 -5.78 4.57 7.94
C VAL A 14 -6.19 5.67 8.92
N THR A 15 -5.31 6.64 9.20
CA THR A 15 -5.64 7.77 10.08
C THR A 15 -6.76 8.63 9.49
N THR A 16 -6.72 8.89 8.19
CA THR A 16 -7.76 9.65 7.49
C THR A 16 -9.09 8.91 7.51
N LEU A 17 -9.10 7.61 7.23
CA LEU A 17 -10.32 6.80 7.32
C LEU A 17 -10.89 6.78 8.74
N ASN A 18 -10.06 6.63 9.76
CA ASN A 18 -10.51 6.64 11.14
C ASN A 18 -11.07 8.00 11.56
N TYR A 19 -10.49 9.10 11.08
CA TYR A 19 -11.04 10.44 11.29
C TYR A 19 -12.45 10.56 10.68
N VAL A 20 -12.62 10.12 9.42
CA VAL A 20 -13.91 10.13 8.74
C VAL A 20 -14.93 9.22 9.43
N TYR A 21 -14.54 8.01 9.83
CA TYR A 21 -15.44 7.10 10.55
C TYR A 21 -15.86 7.65 11.91
N SER A 22 -14.95 8.30 12.63
CA SER A 22 -15.28 8.97 13.88
C SER A 22 -16.26 10.13 13.66
N PHE A 23 -16.13 10.86 12.55
CA PHE A 23 -17.04 11.95 12.19
C PHE A 23 -18.47 11.45 11.91
N PHE A 24 -18.61 10.32 11.20
CA PHE A 24 -19.91 9.74 10.87
C PHE A 24 -20.46 8.77 11.94
N GLY A 25 -19.76 8.58 13.07
CA GLY A 25 -20.20 7.73 14.18
C GLY A 25 -20.07 6.23 13.94
N TYR A 26 -19.25 5.81 12.96
CA TYR A 26 -18.94 4.40 12.73
C TYR A 26 -17.82 3.90 13.64
N LYS A 27 -17.73 2.58 13.81
CA LYS A 27 -16.63 1.95 14.55
C LYS A 27 -15.30 2.20 13.85
N GLN A 28 -14.32 2.66 14.62
CA GLN A 28 -12.96 2.88 14.14
C GLN A 28 -12.29 1.56 13.76
N ILE A 29 -11.39 1.61 12.78
CA ILE A 29 -10.54 0.49 12.39
C ILE A 29 -9.44 0.33 13.44
N ILE A 30 -9.37 -0.85 14.04
CA ILE A 30 -8.28 -1.27 14.93
C ILE A 30 -7.13 -1.76 14.04
N TYR A 31 -5.94 -1.22 14.24
CA TYR A 31 -4.75 -1.60 13.47
C TYR A 31 -3.53 -1.69 14.39
N LYS A 32 -2.51 -2.43 13.95
CA LYS A 32 -1.21 -2.53 14.62
C LYS A 32 -0.14 -1.89 13.73
N PRO A 33 0.60 -0.86 14.19
CA PRO A 33 1.68 -0.31 13.39
C PRO A 33 2.79 -1.36 13.24
N ILE A 34 3.31 -1.48 12.01
CA ILE A 34 4.43 -2.37 11.68
C ILE A 34 5.56 -1.50 11.15
N ILE A 35 6.77 -1.73 11.66
CA ILE A 35 7.98 -1.07 11.16
C ILE A 35 8.60 -1.98 10.10
N LEU A 36 8.79 -1.43 8.90
CA LEU A 36 9.41 -2.10 7.77
C LEU A 36 10.79 -1.52 7.50
N GLY A 37 11.74 -2.37 7.09
CA GLY A 37 13.04 -1.92 6.60
C GLY A 37 12.89 -1.15 5.28
N ILE A 38 13.83 -0.25 5.00
CA ILE A 38 13.76 0.72 3.88
C ILE A 38 13.41 0.06 2.55
N SER A 39 14.07 -1.06 2.20
CA SER A 39 13.81 -1.80 0.96
C SER A 39 12.39 -2.38 0.89
N LYS A 40 11.89 -2.97 1.99
CA LYS A 40 10.52 -3.49 2.07
C LYS A 40 9.48 -2.39 2.02
N SER A 41 9.75 -1.24 2.64
CA SER A 41 8.86 -0.07 2.61
C SER A 41 8.69 0.48 1.21
N ILE A 42 9.79 0.57 0.43
CA ILE A 42 9.75 1.01 -0.96
C ILE A 42 8.92 0.05 -1.80
N LEU A 43 9.17 -1.26 -1.70
CA LEU A 43 8.39 -2.28 -2.44
C LEU A 43 6.90 -2.30 -2.08
N ALA A 44 6.55 -1.96 -0.84
CA ALA A 44 5.16 -1.96 -0.38
C ALA A 44 4.39 -0.68 -0.73
N SER A 45 5.08 0.46 -0.81
CA SER A 45 4.46 1.78 -1.00
C SER A 45 4.52 2.28 -2.44
N SER A 46 5.44 1.77 -3.26
CA SER A 46 5.70 2.35 -4.58
C SER A 46 4.77 1.80 -5.66
N GLY A 47 4.45 2.64 -6.65
CA GLY A 47 3.76 2.19 -7.86
C GLY A 47 4.52 1.10 -8.63
N PHE A 48 3.86 0.49 -9.62
CA PHE A 48 4.40 -0.58 -10.47
C PHE A 48 5.77 -0.21 -11.07
N LEU A 49 5.86 0.98 -11.69
CA LEU A 49 7.08 1.46 -12.36
C LEU A 49 8.22 1.72 -11.38
N ALA A 50 7.91 2.33 -10.24
CA ALA A 50 8.88 2.59 -9.19
C ALA A 50 9.42 1.29 -8.56
N THR A 51 8.55 0.27 -8.41
CA THR A 51 8.93 -1.05 -7.91
C THR A 51 9.91 -1.76 -8.87
N ILE A 52 9.61 -1.76 -10.18
CA ILE A 52 10.46 -2.42 -11.19
C ILE A 52 11.85 -1.77 -11.26
N SER A 53 11.92 -0.44 -11.20
CA SER A 53 13.20 0.28 -11.32
C SER A 53 14.12 0.13 -10.09
N PHE A 54 13.61 -0.34 -8.95
CA PHE A 54 14.37 -0.40 -7.71
C PHE A 54 15.21 -1.68 -7.59
N GLN A 55 14.62 -2.86 -7.82
CA GLN A 55 15.26 -4.18 -7.73
C GLN A 55 14.36 -5.30 -8.29
N GLU A 56 14.95 -6.48 -8.59
CA GLU A 56 14.24 -7.69 -9.03
C GLU A 56 13.21 -7.45 -10.17
N THR A 57 13.64 -6.76 -11.22
CA THR A 57 12.80 -6.30 -12.36
C THR A 57 11.93 -7.40 -12.95
N PHE A 58 12.51 -8.55 -13.31
CA PHE A 58 11.79 -9.65 -13.95
C PHE A 58 10.74 -10.29 -13.03
N ARG A 59 11.10 -10.54 -11.77
CA ARG A 59 10.19 -11.14 -10.79
C ARG A 59 9.02 -10.22 -10.49
N SER A 60 9.30 -8.93 -10.31
CA SER A 60 8.27 -7.91 -10.07
C SER A 60 7.36 -7.76 -11.28
N LEU A 61 7.91 -7.68 -12.48
CA LEU A 61 7.13 -7.58 -13.73
C LEU A 61 6.15 -8.74 -13.87
N ILE A 62 6.63 -9.98 -13.74
CA ILE A 62 5.78 -11.18 -13.82
C ILE A 62 4.64 -11.10 -12.80
N LYS A 63 4.96 -10.77 -11.54
CA LYS A 63 3.96 -10.66 -10.45
C LYS A 63 2.86 -9.66 -10.78
N PHE A 64 3.20 -8.52 -11.35
CA PHE A 64 2.27 -7.46 -11.68
C PHE A 64 1.48 -7.73 -12.97
N THR A 65 2.09 -8.39 -13.96
CA THR A 65 1.39 -8.88 -15.16
C THR A 65 0.28 -9.85 -14.77
N PHE A 66 0.55 -10.81 -13.87
CA PHE A 66 -0.49 -11.73 -13.38
C PHE A 66 -1.59 -11.04 -12.57
N LYS A 67 -1.23 -9.98 -11.83
CA LYS A 67 -2.18 -9.23 -11.00
C LYS A 67 -2.99 -8.18 -11.80
N ASN A 68 -2.69 -8.01 -13.10
CA ASN A 68 -3.29 -7.01 -13.99
C ASN A 68 -3.35 -5.60 -13.37
N THR A 69 -2.26 -5.19 -12.71
CA THR A 69 -2.23 -3.92 -11.96
C THR A 69 -2.09 -2.72 -12.89
N VAL A 70 -3.04 -1.80 -12.82
CA VAL A 70 -2.96 -0.50 -13.49
C VAL A 70 -2.18 0.48 -12.60
N ASN A 71 -1.17 1.12 -13.16
CA ASN A 71 -0.39 2.12 -12.44
C ASN A 71 -0.99 3.52 -12.65
N TRP A 72 -1.45 4.14 -11.57
CA TRP A 72 -1.76 5.56 -11.57
C TRP A 72 -0.44 6.31 -11.36
N LEU A 73 -0.13 7.29 -12.24
CA LEU A 73 1.08 8.12 -12.13
C LEU A 73 0.92 9.14 -11.01
N THR A 74 0.85 8.66 -9.77
CA THR A 74 0.75 9.49 -8.56
C THR A 74 2.13 9.82 -7.99
N ASP A 75 3.18 9.15 -8.48
CA ASP A 75 4.55 9.30 -8.02
C ASP A 75 5.35 10.21 -8.97
N LEU A 76 6.25 11.01 -8.39
CA LEU A 76 7.09 12.01 -9.09
C LEU A 76 8.36 11.43 -9.75
N LYS A 77 8.60 10.11 -9.66
CA LYS A 77 9.89 9.52 -10.05
C LYS A 77 10.17 9.58 -11.54
#